data_AF-A0A915M3A1-F1
#
_entry.id   AF-A0A915M3A1-F1
#
_cell.length_a   1.000
_cell.length_b   1.000
_cell.length_c   1.000
_cell.angle_alpha   90.00
_cell.angle_beta   90.00
_cell.angle_gamma   90.00
#
_symmetry.space_group_name_H-M   'P 1'
#
loop_
_entity.id
_entity.type
_entity.pdbx_description
1 polymer ?
#
loop_
_entity_poly.entity_id
_entity_poly.type
_entity_poly.pdbx_seq_one_letter_code
_entity_poly.pdbx_strand_id
1 'polypeptide(L)'
;ESVKSLGTDAFFTQVIRDGMSRAPVLEFDSIKDCYDCFQWVRQNESFEKMKLHFDQTSRYANLQRVDPRIEGNYLFLRFVATTGDAMGMNMVTRGTGKAIECLRLAFPQARLLSISGNLCVDKKASALNWIEGRGKSVVAEAFIPAQI
;
A
#
# COMPACT_ATOMS: atom_id res chain seq x y z
N GLU A 1 -19.40 -22.43 -26.41
CA GLU A 1 -19.53 -21.69 -27.69
C GLU A 1 -20.33 -20.39 -27.55
N SER A 2 -21.28 -20.30 -26.62
CA SER A 2 -22.16 -19.14 -26.35
C SER A 2 -21.46 -17.83 -25.90
N VAL A 3 -20.33 -17.86 -25.19
CA VAL A 3 -19.63 -16.61 -24.80
C VAL A 3 -18.91 -15.96 -26.01
N LYS A 4 -18.56 -16.74 -27.04
CA LYS A 4 -17.86 -16.23 -28.24
C LYS A 4 -18.78 -15.39 -29.14
N SER A 5 -20.10 -15.54 -29.03
CA SER A 5 -21.09 -14.75 -29.78
C SER A 5 -21.45 -13.43 -29.12
N LEU A 6 -20.98 -13.18 -27.89
CA LEU A 6 -21.14 -11.88 -27.23
C LEU A 6 -20.16 -10.88 -27.86
N GLY A 7 -20.70 -9.80 -28.45
CA GLY A 7 -19.90 -8.70 -28.99
C GLY A 7 -19.12 -7.94 -27.91
N THR A 8 -18.24 -7.02 -28.31
CA THR A 8 -17.41 -6.23 -27.38
C THR A 8 -18.23 -5.38 -26.41
N ASP A 9 -19.44 -4.97 -26.81
CA ASP A 9 -20.31 -4.11 -26.01
C ASP A 9 -21.07 -4.87 -24.91
N ALA A 10 -20.97 -6.22 -24.90
CA ALA A 10 -21.61 -7.03 -23.87
C ALA A 10 -20.86 -7.03 -22.53
N PHE A 11 -19.63 -6.49 -22.49
CA PHE A 11 -18.75 -6.50 -21.33
C PHE A 11 -18.40 -5.08 -20.89
N PHE A 12 -18.56 -4.79 -19.60
CA PHE A 12 -18.07 -3.57 -18.99
C PHE A 12 -17.02 -3.91 -17.93
N THR A 13 -15.93 -3.16 -17.91
CA THR A 13 -14.86 -3.33 -16.90
C THR A 13 -14.43 -1.98 -16.37
N GLN A 14 -14.15 -1.91 -15.06
CA GLN A 14 -13.71 -0.68 -14.43
C GLN A 14 -12.64 -0.96 -13.37
N VAL A 15 -11.56 -0.19 -13.41
CA VAL A 15 -10.58 -0.15 -12.32
C VAL A 15 -11.14 0.75 -11.22
N ILE A 16 -11.33 0.20 -10.02
CA ILE A 16 -11.90 0.92 -8.87
C ILE A 16 -10.85 1.32 -7.84
N ARG A 17 -9.66 0.70 -7.86
CA ARG A 17 -8.51 1.09 -7.03
C ARG A 17 -7.22 0.80 -7.77
N ASP A 18 -6.23 1.65 -7.56
CA ASP A 18 -4.88 1.49 -8.06
C ASP A 18 -3.86 1.89 -6.99
N GLY A 19 -3.12 0.92 -6.46
CA GLY A 19 -2.08 1.19 -5.48
C GLY A 19 -1.31 -0.05 -5.09
N MET A 20 -0.01 -0.05 -5.35
CA MET A 20 0.90 -1.08 -4.88
C MET A 20 1.33 -0.80 -3.44
N SER A 21 1.52 -1.85 -2.64
CA SER A 21 1.78 -1.75 -1.21
C SER A 21 3.12 -2.35 -0.77
N ARG A 22 3.74 -1.70 0.21
CA ARG A 22 4.86 -2.23 1.01
C ARG A 22 4.60 -1.91 2.47
N ALA A 23 4.90 -2.85 3.36
CA ALA A 23 4.64 -2.66 4.79
C ALA A 23 5.86 -3.02 5.64
N PRO A 24 6.73 -2.05 5.99
CA PRO A 24 7.78 -2.25 6.96
C PRO A 24 7.21 -2.49 8.36
N VAL A 25 8.04 -3.11 9.19
CA VAL A 25 7.80 -3.24 10.63
C VAL A 25 8.94 -2.60 11.40
N LEU A 26 8.57 -1.69 12.30
CA LEU A 26 9.45 -1.01 13.24
C LEU A 26 9.26 -1.63 14.62
N GLU A 27 10.33 -1.74 15.38
CA GLU A 27 10.33 -2.13 16.79
C GLU A 27 10.76 -0.96 17.67
N PHE A 28 10.12 -0.85 18.83
CA PHE A 28 10.40 0.15 19.86
C PHE A 28 10.73 -0.54 21.20
N ASP A 29 11.38 0.16 22.11
CA ASP A 29 11.67 -0.39 23.44
C ASP A 29 10.42 -0.41 24.35
N SER A 30 9.41 0.42 24.06
CA SER A 30 8.15 0.45 24.81
C SER A 30 6.93 0.63 23.90
N ILE A 31 5.77 0.18 24.39
CA ILE A 31 4.47 0.42 23.74
C ILE A 31 4.17 1.93 23.66
N LYS A 32 4.64 2.71 24.63
CA LYS A 32 4.45 4.17 24.65
C LYS A 32 5.15 4.82 23.45
N ASP A 33 6.43 4.50 23.22
CA ASP A 33 7.18 5.06 22.09
C ASP A 33 6.58 4.63 20.74
N CYS A 34 6.11 3.38 20.66
CA CYS A 34 5.39 2.87 19.49
C CYS A 34 4.11 3.66 19.24
N TYR A 35 3.33 3.95 20.28
CA TYR A 35 2.09 4.72 20.20
C TYR A 35 2.35 6.19 19.80
N ASP A 36 3.38 6.81 20.35
CA ASP A 36 3.75 8.18 19.98
C ASP A 36 4.12 8.26 18.48
N CYS A 37 4.84 7.27 17.96
CA CYS A 37 5.13 7.17 16.52
C CYS A 37 3.88 6.90 15.68
N PHE A 38 2.99 6.03 16.15
CA PHE A 38 1.70 5.76 15.50
C PHE A 38 0.85 7.02 15.36
N GLN A 39 0.76 7.84 16.42
CA GLN A 39 0.03 9.11 16.37
C GLN A 39 0.69 10.10 15.42
N TRP A 40 2.03 10.20 15.46
CA TRP A 40 2.78 11.08 14.58
C TRP A 40 2.55 10.75 13.10
N VAL A 41 2.59 9.47 12.70
CA VAL A 41 2.36 9.04 11.30
C VAL A 41 0.99 9.47 10.76
N ARG A 42 -0.01 9.61 11.65
CA ARG A 42 -1.39 9.98 11.30
C ARG A 42 -1.62 11.48 11.19
N GLN A 43 -0.66 12.31 11.61
CA GLN A 43 -0.75 13.76 11.45
C GLN A 43 -0.52 14.12 9.99
N ASN A 44 -1.28 15.09 9.47
CA ASN A 44 -1.16 15.53 8.08
C ASN A 44 0.25 16.05 7.79
N GLU A 45 0.86 16.86 8.68
CA GLU A 45 2.20 17.40 8.41
C GLU A 45 3.26 16.29 8.32
N SER A 46 3.14 15.25 9.15
CA SER A 46 4.05 14.11 9.17
C SER A 46 3.87 13.23 7.94
N PHE A 47 2.61 12.99 7.52
CA PHE A 47 2.31 12.30 6.27
C PHE A 47 2.92 13.02 5.07
N GLU A 48 2.74 14.35 4.96
CA GLU A 48 3.29 15.14 3.85
C GLU A 48 4.82 15.10 3.81
N LYS A 49 5.49 15.12 4.97
CA LYS A 49 6.95 14.93 5.06
C LYS A 49 7.37 13.55 4.53
N MET A 50 6.72 12.48 4.98
CA MET A 50 7.02 11.14 4.49
C MET A 50 6.74 10.99 2.99
N LYS A 51 5.63 11.57 2.51
CA LYS A 51 5.24 11.61 1.10
C LYS A 51 6.30 12.31 0.25
N LEU A 52 6.79 13.47 0.68
CA LEU A 52 7.86 14.20 0.00
C LEU A 52 9.09 13.31 -0.21
N HIS A 53 9.58 12.65 0.85
CA HIS A 53 10.75 11.76 0.75
C HIS A 53 10.47 10.48 -0.05
N PHE A 54 9.26 9.95 0.01
CA PHE A 54 8.84 8.78 -0.77
C PHE A 54 8.84 9.10 -2.27
N ASP A 55 8.13 10.17 -2.66
CA ASP A 55 7.85 10.54 -4.05
C ASP A 55 9.13 11.01 -4.78
N GLN A 56 10.10 11.58 -4.05
CA GLN A 56 11.43 11.92 -4.59
C GLN A 56 12.20 10.72 -5.17
N THR A 57 11.85 9.48 -4.80
CA THR A 57 12.55 8.28 -5.30
C THR A 57 12.18 7.90 -6.72
N SER A 58 11.08 8.41 -7.27
CA SER A 58 10.67 8.16 -8.65
C SER A 58 9.61 9.15 -9.11
N ARG A 59 9.75 9.65 -10.34
CA ARG A 59 8.71 10.49 -10.99
C ARG A 59 7.34 9.81 -11.15
N TYR A 60 7.28 8.48 -11.04
CA TYR A 60 6.06 7.68 -11.19
C TYR A 60 5.45 7.27 -9.85
N ALA A 61 6.21 7.42 -8.76
CA ALA A 61 5.74 7.08 -7.43
C ALA A 61 4.90 8.23 -6.90
N ASN A 62 3.70 7.93 -6.42
CA ASN A 62 2.90 8.89 -5.68
C ASN A 62 2.26 8.20 -4.48
N LEU A 63 2.78 8.47 -3.28
CA LEU A 63 2.27 7.94 -2.02
C LEU A 63 0.86 8.46 -1.79
N GLN A 64 -0.11 7.54 -1.77
CA GLN A 64 -1.53 7.84 -1.57
C GLN A 64 -1.88 7.90 -0.08
N ARG A 65 -1.36 6.94 0.69
CA ARG A 65 -1.61 6.84 2.14
C ARG A 65 -0.58 5.95 2.83
N VAL A 66 -0.53 6.05 4.15
CA VAL A 66 0.18 5.13 5.04
C VAL A 66 -0.82 4.66 6.10
N ASP A 67 -1.07 3.35 6.17
CA ASP A 67 -2.00 2.77 7.14
C ASP A 67 -1.20 2.12 8.29
N PRO A 68 -1.09 2.77 9.47
CA PRO A 68 -0.32 2.25 10.59
C PRO A 68 -1.11 1.23 11.42
N ARG A 69 -0.44 0.20 11.95
CA ARG A 69 -0.99 -0.80 12.89
C ARG A 69 0.02 -1.13 13.98
N ILE A 70 -0.45 -1.12 15.23
CA ILE A 70 0.35 -1.50 16.40
C ILE A 70 0.09 -2.96 16.75
N GLU A 71 1.15 -3.70 17.07
CA GLU A 71 1.12 -5.01 17.73
C GLU A 71 2.17 -5.00 18.85
N GLY A 72 1.75 -4.78 20.10
CA GLY A 72 2.69 -4.58 21.20
C GLY A 72 3.61 -3.38 20.96
N ASN A 73 4.92 -3.61 21.03
CA ASN A 73 5.96 -2.62 20.72
C ASN A 73 6.39 -2.62 19.23
N TYR A 74 5.63 -3.28 18.36
CA TYR A 74 5.83 -3.27 16.91
C TYR A 74 4.84 -2.33 16.21
N LEU A 75 5.35 -1.55 15.25
CA LEU A 75 4.55 -0.69 14.38
C LEU A 75 4.71 -1.15 12.93
N PHE A 76 3.63 -1.65 12.35
CA PHE A 76 3.54 -1.96 10.94
C PHE A 76 2.98 -0.75 10.19
N LEU A 77 3.64 -0.33 9.12
CA LEU A 77 3.24 0.84 8.35
C LEU A 77 2.94 0.43 6.92
N ARG A 78 1.68 0.29 6.51
CA ARG A 78 1.35 -0.10 5.13
C ARG A 78 1.34 1.12 4.22
N PHE A 79 2.43 1.34 3.48
CA PHE A 79 2.53 2.36 2.45
C PHE A 79 1.79 1.89 1.20
N VAL A 80 0.94 2.76 0.63
CA VAL A 80 0.23 2.49 -0.62
C VAL A 80 0.47 3.64 -1.58
N ALA A 81 0.98 3.32 -2.77
CA ALA A 81 1.35 4.31 -3.78
C ALA A 81 0.93 3.87 -5.19
N THR A 82 0.62 4.83 -6.06
CA THR A 82 0.55 4.57 -7.49
C THR A 82 1.96 4.48 -8.07
N THR A 83 2.09 3.74 -9.18
CA THR A 83 3.40 3.37 -9.74
C THR A 83 3.47 3.49 -11.26
N GLY A 84 2.58 4.32 -11.84
CA GLY A 84 2.33 4.37 -13.28
C GLY A 84 1.91 2.99 -13.82
N ASP A 85 2.49 2.59 -14.94
CA ASP A 85 2.20 1.29 -15.59
C ASP A 85 3.02 0.13 -15.03
N ALA A 86 4.02 0.41 -14.18
CA ALA A 86 4.80 -0.63 -13.54
C ALA A 86 3.96 -1.33 -12.46
N MET A 87 4.16 -2.64 -12.28
CA MET A 87 3.66 -3.33 -11.07
C MET A 87 4.20 -2.66 -9.80
N GLY A 88 5.43 -2.12 -9.86
CA GLY A 88 5.86 -1.10 -8.91
C GLY A 88 6.46 -1.61 -7.60
N MET A 89 6.61 -2.91 -7.39
CA MET A 89 7.13 -3.44 -6.12
C MET A 89 8.50 -2.86 -5.72
N ASN A 90 9.45 -2.76 -6.65
CA ASN A 90 10.77 -2.17 -6.38
C ASN A 90 10.67 -0.67 -6.13
N MET A 91 9.77 0.02 -6.83
CA MET A 91 9.52 1.46 -6.68
C MET A 91 8.99 1.77 -5.29
N VAL A 92 7.92 1.11 -4.86
CA VAL A 92 7.32 1.28 -3.54
C VAL A 92 8.30 0.88 -2.44
N THR A 93 9.11 -0.17 -2.64
CA THR A 93 10.12 -0.59 -1.64
C THR A 93 11.19 0.49 -1.43
N ARG A 94 11.69 1.12 -2.51
CA ARG A 94 12.66 2.23 -2.39
C ARG A 94 12.04 3.47 -1.75
N GLY A 95 10.85 3.88 -2.19
CA GLY A 95 10.12 5.00 -1.61
C GLY A 95 9.86 4.81 -0.12
N THR A 96 9.43 3.61 0.27
CA THR A 96 9.24 3.22 1.67
C THR A 96 10.54 3.38 2.47
N GLY A 97 11.67 2.92 1.92
CA GLY A 97 12.98 3.08 2.59
C GLY A 97 13.30 4.54 2.90
N LYS A 98 13.08 5.45 1.93
CA LYS A 98 13.30 6.90 2.14
C LYS A 98 12.30 7.54 3.10
N ALA A 99 11.03 7.13 3.07
CA ALA A 99 10.06 7.60 4.04
C ALA A 99 10.41 7.15 5.48
N ILE A 100 10.95 5.93 5.65
CA ILE A 100 11.39 5.42 6.94
C ILE A 100 12.66 6.13 7.43
N GLU A 101 13.61 6.47 6.54
CA GLU A 101 14.75 7.33 6.90
C GLU A 101 14.26 8.68 7.48
N CYS A 102 13.27 9.31 6.85
CA CYS A 102 12.65 10.54 7.36
C CYS A 102 11.97 10.34 8.72
N LEU A 103 11.15 9.29 8.87
CA LEU A 103 10.48 8.97 10.14
C LEU A 103 11.48 8.80 11.29
N ARG A 104 12.61 8.15 11.04
CA ARG A 104 13.66 7.92 12.04
C ARG A 104 14.41 9.19 12.46
N LEU A 105 14.28 10.30 11.74
CA LEU A 105 14.76 11.60 12.21
C LEU A 105 13.89 12.12 13.38
N ALA A 106 12.58 11.85 13.34
CA ALA A 106 11.66 12.19 14.42
C ALA A 106 11.63 11.14 15.54
N PHE A 107 11.86 9.87 15.19
CA PHE A 107 11.91 8.73 16.13
C PHE A 107 13.22 7.95 15.98
N PRO A 108 14.37 8.47 16.48
CA PRO A 108 15.67 7.79 16.37
C PRO A 108 15.70 6.39 17.01
N GLN A 109 14.85 6.17 18.02
CA GLN A 109 14.67 4.89 18.72
C GLN A 109 13.94 3.83 17.89
N ALA A 110 13.27 4.20 16.80
CA ALA A 110 12.56 3.24 15.94
C ALA A 110 13.57 2.35 15.19
N ARG A 111 13.56 1.05 15.50
CA ARG A 111 14.40 0.04 14.84
C ARG A 111 13.65 -0.59 13.66
N LEU A 112 14.13 -0.41 12.43
CA LEU A 112 13.59 -1.11 11.27
C LEU A 112 14.02 -2.58 11.31
N LEU A 113 13.09 -3.48 11.63
CA LEU A 113 13.38 -4.92 11.62
C LEU A 113 13.32 -5.51 10.22
N SER A 114 12.35 -5.08 9.42
CA SER A 114 12.20 -5.52 8.04
C SER A 114 11.45 -4.49 7.23
N ILE A 115 11.90 -4.29 5.98
CA ILE A 115 11.16 -3.48 5.01
C ILE A 115 9.81 -4.13 4.62
N SER A 116 9.65 -5.44 4.89
CA SER A 116 8.46 -6.23 4.56
C SER A 116 8.04 -7.11 5.73
N GLY A 117 7.25 -6.56 6.65
CA GLY A 117 6.66 -7.24 7.81
C GLY A 117 5.41 -8.06 7.48
N ASN A 118 5.26 -8.59 6.26
CA ASN A 118 4.11 -9.38 5.81
C ASN A 118 2.72 -8.71 5.93
N LEU A 119 2.63 -7.40 6.17
CA LEU A 119 1.38 -6.63 6.14
C LEU A 119 1.12 -5.95 4.78
N CYS A 120 1.94 -6.24 3.76
CA CYS A 120 1.74 -5.66 2.42
C CYS A 120 0.43 -6.11 1.74
N VAL A 121 0.07 -7.38 1.51
CA VAL A 121 0.77 -8.65 1.70
C VAL A 121 1.21 -9.18 0.33
N ASP A 122 2.48 -9.53 0.15
CA ASP A 122 3.00 -10.00 -1.14
C ASP A 122 3.10 -11.53 -1.15
N LYS A 123 2.54 -12.17 -2.18
CA LYS A 123 2.66 -13.62 -2.45
C LYS A 123 2.21 -14.53 -1.29
N LYS A 124 1.30 -14.06 -0.43
CA LYS A 124 0.67 -14.84 0.66
C LYS A 124 -0.82 -14.51 0.73
N ALA A 125 -1.63 -15.51 1.07
CA ALA A 125 -3.07 -15.32 1.29
C ALA A 125 -3.30 -14.35 2.46
N SER A 126 -4.16 -13.34 2.27
CA SER A 126 -4.46 -12.35 3.30
C SER A 126 -5.81 -11.69 3.07
N ALA A 127 -6.63 -11.67 4.13
CA ALA A 127 -7.88 -10.91 4.18
C ALA A 127 -7.66 -9.40 3.96
N LEU A 128 -6.47 -8.90 4.28
CA LEU A 128 -6.12 -7.51 4.06
C LEU A 128 -6.12 -7.12 2.58
N ASN A 129 -5.51 -7.96 1.74
CA ASN A 129 -5.52 -7.74 0.30
C ASN A 129 -6.93 -7.86 -0.28
N TRP A 130 -7.76 -8.75 0.30
CA TRP A 130 -9.16 -8.92 -0.10
C TRP A 130 -10.00 -7.69 0.18
N ILE A 131 -9.90 -7.13 1.39
CA ILE A 131 -10.74 -6.01 1.85
C ILE A 131 -10.24 -4.67 1.30
N GLU A 132 -8.95 -4.38 1.45
CA GLU A 132 -8.37 -3.07 1.14
C GLU A 132 -7.82 -2.99 -0.29
N GLY A 133 -7.68 -4.12 -0.99
CA GLY A 133 -7.04 -4.20 -2.30
C GLY A 133 -5.51 -4.18 -2.22
N ARG A 134 -4.88 -4.53 -3.36
CA ARG A 134 -3.44 -4.40 -3.63
C ARG A 134 -3.20 -4.44 -5.13
N GLY A 135 -2.45 -3.48 -5.68
CA GLY A 135 -2.32 -3.31 -7.12
C GLY A 135 -3.60 -2.72 -7.70
N LYS A 136 -4.14 -3.35 -8.75
CA LYS A 136 -5.37 -2.94 -9.40
C LYS A 136 -6.55 -3.74 -8.84
N SER A 137 -7.57 -3.07 -8.34
CA SER A 137 -8.88 -3.70 -8.05
C SER A 137 -9.80 -3.42 -9.22
N VAL A 138 -10.35 -4.47 -9.82
CA VAL A 138 -11.13 -4.40 -11.06
C VAL A 138 -12.48 -5.06 -10.82
N VAL A 139 -13.53 -4.43 -11.32
CA VAL A 139 -14.87 -5.03 -11.43
C VAL A 139 -15.18 -5.23 -12.91
N ALA A 140 -15.93 -6.28 -13.21
CA ALA A 140 -16.36 -6.61 -14.55
C ALA A 140 -17.80 -7.13 -14.49
N GLU A 141 -18.61 -6.75 -15.47
CA GLU A 141 -19.96 -7.26 -15.67
C GLU A 141 -20.19 -7.61 -17.14
N ALA A 142 -21.15 -8.51 -17.36
CA ALA A 142 -21.61 -8.86 -18.69
C ALA A 142 -23.11 -9.15 -18.69
N PHE A 143 -23.81 -8.76 -19.75
CA PHE A 143 -25.20 -9.12 -19.96
C PHE A 143 -25.30 -10.23 -21.01
N ILE A 144 -25.92 -11.36 -20.63
CA ILE A 144 -26.10 -12.51 -21.51
C ILE A 144 -27.59 -12.63 -21.86
N PRO A 145 -27.99 -12.33 -23.12
CA PRO A 145 -29.36 -12.52 -23.57
C PRO A 145 -29.77 -14.00 -23.52
N ALA A 146 -31.03 -14.27 -23.19
CA ALA A 146 -31.55 -15.64 -23.07
C ALA A 146 -31.51 -16.46 -24.37
N GLN A 147 -31.35 -15.81 -25.52
CA GLN A 147 -31.30 -16.45 -26.84
C GLN A 147 -29.89 -16.98 -27.20
N ILE A 148 -28.87 -16.66 -26.40
CA ILE A 148 -27.49 -17.14 -26.52
C ILE A 148 -27.27 -18.34 -25.59
#